data_AF-A0A0N4U798-F1
#
_entry.id   AF-A0A0N4U798-F1
#
_cell.length_a   1.000
_cell.length_b   1.000
_cell.length_c   1.000
_cell.angle_alpha   90.00
_cell.angle_beta   90.00
_cell.angle_gamma   90.00
#
_symmetry.space_group_name_H-M   'P 1'
#
loop_
_entity.id
_entity.type
_entity.pdbx_description
1 polymer ?
#
loop_
_entity_poly.entity_id
_entity_poly.type
_entity_poly.pdbx_seq_one_letter_code
_entity_poly.pdbx_strand_id
1 'polypeptide(L)'
;MLKGSESRFLNEWVVEIIGGKKRAQKIAQLNGFYFAGQVRGFNNTYLLKRRANRQKRKTFHKSRKFKKYVKWMERQILLERHKRDFTDKTSFDDPLWPKQWILHDDKTKNQMELIMNITGAWNLGYTGSGIVISIIDDGLEYNHSDLAANYDSKASYDLINNNNDPMPIKNGLNNHGTRCAGEIAMVANNSICGVGIAYRASIGEWTFTKKHSDDRILIVLREKSTHAFRLSESVKAYNGLTEGCK
;
A
#
# COMPACT_ATOMS: atom_id res chain seq x y z
N MET A 1 -16.25 15.22 12.67
CA MET A 1 -16.53 16.62 13.04
C MET A 1 -15.57 17.02 14.16
N LEU A 2 -14.38 17.57 13.84
CA LEU A 2 -13.39 17.99 14.84
C LEU A 2 -13.89 19.27 15.53
N LYS A 3 -14.44 19.12 16.74
CA LYS A 3 -14.75 20.26 17.61
C LYS A 3 -13.43 20.87 18.12
N GLY A 4 -13.04 21.99 17.53
CA GLY A 4 -12.47 23.13 18.26
C GLY A 4 -11.04 23.05 18.82
N SER A 5 -10.04 22.49 18.12
CA SER A 5 -8.65 22.84 18.47
C SER A 5 -8.34 24.27 17.99
N GLU A 6 -7.88 25.13 18.90
CA GLU A 6 -7.46 26.48 18.54
C GLU A 6 -6.28 26.40 17.55
N SER A 7 -6.49 26.84 16.30
CA SER A 7 -5.43 26.86 15.30
C SER A 7 -4.25 27.73 15.74
N ARG A 8 -3.12 27.07 16.05
CA ARG A 8 -1.83 27.73 16.30
C ARG A 8 -1.21 28.05 14.94
N PHE A 9 -0.86 29.31 14.73
CA PHE A 9 -0.27 29.75 13.47
C PHE A 9 1.24 29.88 13.59
N LEU A 10 1.95 29.46 12.56
CA LEU A 10 3.38 29.64 12.44
C LEU A 10 3.70 31.06 11.95
N ASN A 11 4.92 31.52 12.19
CA ASN A 11 5.47 32.74 11.58
C ASN A 11 6.04 32.43 10.18
N GLU A 12 5.31 31.63 9.42
CA GLU A 12 5.68 31.17 8.09
C GLU A 12 4.50 31.39 7.13
N TRP A 13 4.81 31.79 5.91
CA TRP A 13 3.86 32.09 4.85
C TRP A 13 4.30 31.43 3.57
N VAL A 14 3.38 30.75 2.91
CA VAL A 14 3.57 30.32 1.53
C VAL A 14 2.99 31.40 0.64
N VAL A 15 3.75 31.77 -0.40
CA VAL A 15 3.44 32.93 -1.24
C VAL A 15 3.75 32.60 -2.69
N GLU A 16 2.79 32.83 -3.59
CA GLU A 16 3.04 32.80 -5.03
C GLU A 16 3.42 34.20 -5.52
N ILE A 17 4.66 34.36 -5.96
CA ILE A 17 5.26 35.62 -6.43
C ILE A 17 5.73 35.47 -7.87
N ILE A 18 5.06 36.15 -8.80
CA ILE A 18 5.40 36.10 -10.22
C ILE A 18 6.68 36.88 -10.48
N GLY A 19 7.66 36.25 -11.12
CA GLY A 19 8.92 36.89 -11.54
C GLY A 19 10.20 36.28 -10.98
N GLY A 20 10.13 35.04 -10.48
CA GLY A 20 11.30 34.28 -10.10
C GLY A 20 11.89 34.63 -8.72
N LYS A 21 12.88 33.82 -8.33
CA LYS A 21 13.48 33.80 -6.99
C LYS A 21 14.03 35.16 -6.54
N LYS A 22 14.76 35.87 -7.42
CA LYS A 22 15.36 37.18 -7.11
C LYS A 22 14.29 38.21 -6.71
N ARG A 23 13.17 38.22 -7.43
CA ARG A 23 12.05 39.13 -7.14
C ARG A 23 11.36 38.74 -5.83
N ALA A 24 11.15 37.45 -5.59
CA ALA A 24 10.59 36.95 -4.34
C ALA A 24 11.46 37.32 -3.12
N GLN A 25 12.78 37.20 -3.23
CA GLN A 25 13.73 37.64 -2.19
C GLN A 25 13.62 39.14 -1.91
N LYS A 26 13.57 39.98 -2.96
CA LYS A 26 13.40 41.44 -2.83
C LYS A 26 12.07 41.80 -2.17
N ILE A 27 10.96 41.18 -2.60
CA ILE A 27 9.63 41.40 -2.02
C ILE A 27 9.58 40.97 -0.56
N ALA A 28 10.23 39.85 -0.21
CA ALA A 28 10.32 39.40 1.17
C ALA A 28 11.02 40.45 2.04
N GLN A 29 12.22 40.89 1.65
CA GLN A 29 13.00 41.90 2.39
C GLN A 29 12.24 43.20 2.57
N LEU A 30 11.64 43.74 1.48
CA LEU A 30 10.87 44.98 1.50
C LEU A 30 9.66 44.94 2.46
N ASN A 31 9.13 43.75 2.74
CA ASN A 31 7.97 43.56 3.60
C ASN A 31 8.32 42.97 4.97
N GLY A 32 9.61 42.94 5.34
CA GLY A 32 10.06 42.47 6.65
C GLY A 32 10.02 40.94 6.81
N PHE A 33 10.03 40.19 5.71
CA PHE A 33 10.14 38.73 5.69
C PHE A 33 11.54 38.27 5.30
N TYR A 34 11.93 37.13 5.83
CA TYR A 34 13.08 36.33 5.40
C TYR A 34 12.62 35.35 4.34
N PHE A 35 13.38 35.26 3.25
CA PHE A 35 13.17 34.25 2.23
C PHE A 35 13.74 32.91 2.72
N ALA A 36 12.88 31.92 2.98
CA ALA A 36 13.32 30.61 3.46
C ALA A 36 13.61 29.62 2.32
N GLY A 37 12.97 29.77 1.16
CA GLY A 37 13.19 28.88 0.03
C GLY A 37 12.03 28.88 -0.96
N GLN A 38 12.22 28.14 -2.06
CA GLN A 38 11.15 27.79 -2.97
C GLN A 38 10.44 26.52 -2.47
N VAL A 39 9.12 26.47 -2.58
CA VAL A 39 8.35 25.26 -2.27
C VAL A 39 8.58 24.24 -3.38
N ARG A 40 9.07 23.06 -3.01
CA ARG A 40 9.43 21.99 -3.95
C ARG A 40 8.19 21.55 -4.74
N GLY A 41 8.31 21.46 -6.05
CA GLY A 41 7.20 21.08 -6.95
C GLY A 41 6.29 22.24 -7.39
N PHE A 42 6.45 23.45 -6.85
CA PHE A 42 5.60 24.59 -7.21
C PHE A 42 6.40 25.75 -7.82
N ASN A 43 6.03 26.15 -9.03
CA ASN A 43 6.63 27.29 -9.73
C ASN A 43 6.22 28.60 -9.06
N ASN A 44 7.16 29.56 -9.01
CA ASN A 44 6.93 30.89 -8.43
C ASN A 44 6.37 30.88 -6.99
N THR A 45 6.50 29.78 -6.25
CA THR A 45 5.92 29.63 -4.92
C THR A 45 7.02 29.50 -3.88
N TYR A 46 6.97 30.35 -2.86
CA TYR A 46 8.07 30.55 -1.93
C TYR A 46 7.59 30.53 -0.49
N LEU A 47 8.45 30.03 0.39
CA LEU A 47 8.26 30.08 1.83
C LEU A 47 8.93 31.34 2.37
N LEU A 48 8.15 32.20 3.02
CA LEU A 48 8.60 33.41 3.69
C LEU A 48 8.42 33.26 5.20
N LYS A 49 9.39 33.68 5.99
CA LYS A 49 9.33 33.65 7.47
C LYS A 49 9.43 35.05 8.05
N ARG A 50 8.82 35.31 9.20
CA ARG A 50 8.97 36.58 9.92
C ARG A 50 9.62 36.33 11.28
N ARG A 51 10.62 37.14 11.65
CA ARG A 51 11.09 37.16 13.05
C ARG A 51 10.00 37.79 13.90
N ALA A 52 9.37 36.98 14.74
CA ALA A 52 8.51 37.46 15.80
C ALA A 52 8.67 36.53 17.00
N ASN A 53 8.97 37.10 18.16
CA ASN A 53 9.15 36.35 19.42
C ASN A 53 7.83 35.75 19.94
N ARG A 54 6.68 36.09 19.33
CA ARG A 54 5.35 35.65 19.76
C ARG A 54 4.50 35.22 18.57
N GLN A 55 4.04 33.98 18.58
CA GLN A 55 3.05 33.46 17.63
C GLN A 55 1.70 34.12 17.92
N LYS A 56 1.28 35.10 17.10
CA LYS A 56 -0.01 35.80 17.31
C LYS A 56 -1.18 34.93 16.84
N ARG A 57 -2.13 34.66 17.76
CA ARG A 57 -3.43 34.03 17.44
C ARG A 57 -4.21 34.93 16.46
N LYS A 58 -4.70 34.32 15.36
CA LYS A 58 -5.75 34.81 14.44
C LYS A 58 -5.66 36.23 13.81
N THR A 59 -4.49 36.82 13.57
CA THR A 59 -4.44 37.96 12.62
C THR A 59 -4.40 37.47 11.18
N PHE A 60 -5.55 37.56 10.49
CA PHE A 60 -5.65 37.43 9.04
C PHE A 60 -4.95 38.62 8.39
N HIS A 61 -3.64 38.50 8.12
CA HIS A 61 -2.90 39.54 7.43
C HIS A 61 -3.28 39.55 5.94
N LYS A 62 -4.40 40.20 5.60
CA LYS A 62 -4.58 40.78 4.25
C LYS A 62 -3.64 41.98 4.15
N SER A 63 -2.37 41.72 3.91
CA SER A 63 -1.39 42.77 3.64
C SER A 63 -1.74 43.42 2.30
N ARG A 64 -2.49 44.53 2.38
CA ARG A 64 -2.93 45.36 1.24
C ARG A 64 -1.77 45.81 0.30
N LYS A 65 -0.51 45.65 0.69
CA LYS A 65 0.70 46.13 -0.03
C LYS A 65 1.32 45.14 -1.04
N PHE A 66 0.80 43.92 -1.21
CA PHE A 66 1.44 42.92 -2.09
C PHE A 66 0.88 42.82 -3.52
N LYS A 67 -0.17 43.57 -3.85
CA LYS A 67 -1.06 43.30 -4.99
C LYS A 67 -0.44 43.27 -6.39
N LYS A 68 0.74 43.87 -6.62
CA LYS A 68 1.29 43.94 -8.00
C LYS A 68 2.00 42.67 -8.45
N TYR A 69 2.55 41.87 -7.53
CA TYR A 69 3.40 40.72 -7.88
C TYR A 69 3.08 39.45 -7.11
N VAL A 70 2.31 39.55 -6.03
CA VAL A 70 1.87 38.40 -5.24
C VAL A 70 0.47 38.04 -5.65
N LYS A 71 0.33 36.84 -6.20
CA LYS A 71 -0.97 36.31 -6.61
C LYS A 71 -1.78 35.87 -5.39
N TRP A 72 -1.12 35.19 -4.45
CA TRP A 72 -1.69 34.85 -3.15
C TRP A 72 -0.59 34.67 -2.09
N MET A 73 -0.99 34.78 -0.83
CA MET A 73 -0.17 34.58 0.35
C MET A 73 -1.02 33.94 1.44
N GLU A 74 -0.53 32.87 2.06
CA GLU A 74 -1.22 32.19 3.15
C GLU A 74 -0.29 31.84 4.30
N ARG A 75 -0.73 32.18 5.53
CA ARG A 75 0.01 31.88 6.76
C ARG A 75 -0.16 30.40 7.12
N GLN A 76 0.94 29.72 7.40
CA GLN A 76 0.93 28.30 7.73
C GLN A 76 0.32 28.08 9.12
N ILE A 77 -0.51 27.04 9.21
CA ILE A 77 -1.17 26.60 10.43
C ILE A 77 -0.42 25.36 10.92
N LEU A 78 -0.08 25.34 12.21
CA LEU A 78 0.42 24.14 12.84
C LEU A 78 -0.76 23.18 13.00
N LEU A 79 -0.72 22.09 12.22
CA LEU A 79 -1.62 20.97 12.41
C LEU A 79 -0.95 19.97 13.36
N GLU A 80 -1.54 19.78 14.53
CA GLU A 80 -1.11 18.73 15.45
C GLU A 80 -1.59 17.39 14.90
N ARG A 81 -0.63 16.52 14.55
CA ARG A 81 -0.94 15.15 14.13
C ARG A 81 -1.12 14.32 15.39
N HIS A 82 -2.37 14.04 15.76
CA HIS A 82 -2.64 12.94 16.67
C HIS A 82 -2.36 11.63 15.94
N LYS A 83 -1.37 10.87 16.43
CA LYS A 83 -1.26 9.46 16.05
C LYS A 83 -2.57 8.82 16.53
N ARG A 84 -3.40 8.35 15.59
CA ARG A 84 -4.56 7.55 15.96
C ARG A 84 -4.00 6.25 16.50
N ASP A 85 -4.20 5.99 17.79
CA ASP A 85 -3.93 4.67 18.33
C ASP A 85 -4.83 3.69 17.59
N PHE A 86 -4.20 2.81 16.82
CA PHE A 86 -4.88 1.76 16.10
C PHE A 86 -4.93 0.55 17.04
N THR A 87 -6.09 0.32 17.65
CA THR A 87 -6.35 -0.96 18.32
C THR A 87 -6.75 -1.97 17.25
N ASP A 88 -5.81 -2.84 16.90
CA ASP A 88 -6.10 -3.97 16.04
C ASP A 88 -7.12 -4.90 16.72
N LYS A 89 -8.30 -5.03 16.13
CA LYS A 89 -9.35 -5.95 16.58
C LYS A 89 -9.35 -7.26 15.78
N THR A 90 -8.40 -7.42 14.86
CA THR A 90 -8.41 -8.52 13.92
C THR A 90 -7.84 -9.75 14.60
N SER A 91 -8.67 -10.77 14.78
CA SER A 91 -8.28 -12.08 15.25
C SER A 91 -8.98 -13.10 14.38
N PHE A 92 -8.24 -14.12 13.97
CA PHE A 92 -8.76 -15.23 13.19
C PHE A 92 -8.62 -16.54 13.98
N ASP A 93 -9.48 -17.53 13.70
CA ASP A 93 -9.45 -18.84 14.36
C ASP A 93 -8.45 -19.83 13.74
N ASP A 94 -7.74 -19.40 12.69
CA ASP A 94 -6.82 -20.22 11.91
C ASP A 94 -5.54 -20.56 12.71
N PRO A 95 -5.13 -21.83 12.85
CA PRO A 95 -4.07 -22.26 13.80
C PRO A 95 -2.67 -21.65 13.59
N LEU A 96 -2.35 -21.26 12.36
CA LEU A 96 -1.10 -20.61 11.98
C LEU A 96 -1.21 -19.09 12.02
N TRP A 97 -2.38 -18.48 12.20
CA TRP A 97 -2.55 -17.03 12.32
C TRP A 97 -1.53 -16.40 13.28
N PRO A 98 -1.34 -16.90 14.52
CA PRO A 98 -0.33 -16.34 15.44
C PRO A 98 1.12 -16.43 14.96
N LYS A 99 1.41 -17.27 13.96
CA LYS A 99 2.73 -17.43 13.34
C LYS A 99 2.93 -16.53 12.12
N GLN A 100 1.88 -15.91 11.58
CA GLN A 100 1.94 -15.00 10.43
C GLN A 100 2.35 -13.57 10.84
N TRP A 101 3.50 -13.46 11.51
CA TRP A 101 4.05 -12.24 12.11
C TRP A 101 4.18 -11.04 11.14
N ILE A 102 4.23 -11.29 9.84
CA ILE A 102 4.31 -10.23 8.82
C ILE A 102 2.95 -9.54 8.58
N LEU A 103 1.84 -10.24 8.85
CA LEU A 103 0.47 -9.73 8.68
C LEU A 103 0.00 -8.94 9.89
N HIS A 104 0.33 -9.40 11.10
CA HIS A 104 -0.05 -8.74 12.35
C HIS A 104 1.14 -8.54 13.28
N ASP A 105 1.06 -7.48 14.06
CA ASP A 105 2.04 -7.20 15.11
C ASP A 105 1.99 -8.29 16.19
N ASP A 106 2.99 -9.15 16.23
CA ASP A 106 3.29 -9.95 17.41
C ASP A 106 3.96 -9.01 18.42
N LYS A 107 3.15 -8.37 19.26
CA LYS A 107 3.57 -7.40 20.29
C LYS A 107 4.66 -7.91 21.23
N THR A 108 4.98 -9.21 21.20
CA THR A 108 6.07 -9.82 21.96
C THR A 108 7.45 -9.63 21.32
N LYS A 109 7.52 -9.25 20.04
CA LYS A 109 8.76 -9.04 19.29
C LYS A 109 8.87 -7.56 18.94
N ASN A 110 9.96 -6.91 19.34
CA ASN A 110 10.31 -5.53 19.00
C ASN A 110 10.60 -5.32 17.48
N GLN A 111 9.91 -6.02 16.59
CA GLN A 111 10.11 -6.04 15.14
C GLN A 111 9.03 -5.26 14.40
N MET A 112 8.54 -4.15 14.98
CA MET A 112 7.51 -3.32 14.37
C MET A 112 7.89 -2.78 12.97
N GLU A 113 9.17 -2.77 12.61
CA GLU A 113 9.66 -2.21 11.34
C GLU A 113 9.35 -3.06 10.10
N LEU A 114 8.89 -4.31 10.25
CA LEU A 114 8.73 -5.26 9.13
C LEU A 114 7.29 -5.75 8.88
N ILE A 115 6.28 -5.13 9.49
CA ILE A 115 4.88 -5.56 9.39
C ILE A 115 4.19 -4.87 8.19
N MET A 116 3.36 -5.59 7.44
CA MET A 116 2.59 -5.05 6.30
C MET A 116 1.49 -4.04 6.71
N ASN A 117 1.11 -3.99 7.99
CA ASN A 117 0.02 -3.15 8.52
C ASN A 117 -1.32 -3.36 7.78
N ILE A 118 -1.61 -4.61 7.42
CA ILE A 118 -2.78 -4.97 6.61
C ILE A 118 -4.10 -4.97 7.40
N THR A 119 -4.02 -5.19 8.71
CA THR A 119 -5.20 -5.29 9.57
C THR A 119 -6.03 -4.00 9.58
N GLY A 120 -5.40 -2.84 9.34
CA GLY A 120 -6.12 -1.57 9.12
C GLY A 120 -7.03 -1.60 7.89
N ALA A 121 -6.62 -2.25 6.80
CA ALA A 121 -7.41 -2.42 5.59
C ALA A 121 -8.57 -3.41 5.82
N TRP A 122 -8.32 -4.52 6.49
CA TRP A 122 -9.35 -5.50 6.84
C TRP A 122 -10.43 -4.93 7.76
N ASN A 123 -10.05 -4.12 8.76
CA ASN A 123 -11.00 -3.43 9.64
C ASN A 123 -11.87 -2.40 8.90
N LEU A 124 -11.44 -1.93 7.73
CA LEU A 124 -12.24 -1.09 6.83
C LEU A 124 -13.07 -1.89 5.81
N GLY A 125 -12.98 -3.23 5.85
CA GLY A 125 -13.70 -4.14 4.95
C GLY A 125 -12.96 -4.49 3.65
N TYR A 126 -11.72 -4.04 3.46
CA TYR A 126 -10.94 -4.35 2.25
C TYR A 126 -10.25 -5.70 2.37
N THR A 127 -10.80 -6.72 1.72
CA THR A 127 -10.42 -8.15 1.88
C THR A 127 -10.04 -8.85 0.58
N GLY A 128 -9.96 -8.10 -0.52
CA GLY A 128 -9.78 -8.65 -1.87
C GLY A 128 -11.07 -9.08 -2.56
N SER A 129 -12.22 -9.01 -1.89
CA SER A 129 -13.53 -9.37 -2.48
C SER A 129 -13.78 -8.67 -3.81
N GLY A 130 -14.11 -9.46 -4.84
CA GLY A 130 -14.37 -8.97 -6.20
C GLY A 130 -13.12 -8.77 -7.06
N ILE A 131 -11.92 -9.04 -6.52
CA ILE A 131 -10.68 -9.08 -7.29
C ILE A 131 -10.38 -10.52 -7.67
N VAL A 132 -10.03 -10.73 -8.93
CA VAL A 132 -9.48 -11.99 -9.44
C VAL A 132 -7.96 -11.83 -9.57
N ILE A 133 -7.19 -12.81 -9.09
CA ILE A 133 -5.74 -12.82 -9.12
C ILE A 133 -5.30 -14.11 -9.83
N SER A 134 -4.60 -13.98 -10.95
CA SER A 134 -3.94 -15.13 -11.58
C SER A 134 -2.47 -15.16 -11.18
N ILE A 135 -2.05 -16.27 -10.58
CA ILE A 135 -0.65 -16.60 -10.31
C ILE A 135 -0.08 -17.29 -11.56
N ILE A 136 1.19 -17.01 -11.85
CA ILE A 136 1.94 -17.68 -12.92
C ILE A 136 3.08 -18.43 -12.21
N ASP A 137 2.93 -19.74 -12.02
CA ASP A 137 3.85 -20.62 -11.28
C ASP A 137 3.79 -22.10 -11.75
N ASP A 138 4.15 -23.05 -10.88
CA ASP A 138 4.27 -24.48 -11.14
C ASP A 138 2.96 -25.29 -10.94
N GLY A 139 1.85 -24.61 -10.67
CA GLY A 139 0.53 -25.23 -10.46
C GLY A 139 -0.12 -24.85 -9.13
N LEU A 140 -1.42 -25.11 -9.06
CA LEU A 140 -2.28 -24.81 -7.91
C LEU A 140 -3.08 -26.04 -7.53
N GLU A 141 -2.87 -26.53 -6.30
CA GLU A 141 -3.75 -27.51 -5.67
C GLU A 141 -5.08 -26.82 -5.30
N TYR A 142 -5.91 -26.58 -6.32
CA TYR A 142 -7.17 -25.83 -6.15
C TYR A 142 -8.20 -26.56 -5.28
N ASN A 143 -8.02 -27.85 -5.01
CA ASN A 143 -8.87 -28.61 -4.10
C ASN A 143 -8.33 -28.62 -2.66
N HIS A 144 -7.25 -27.91 -2.36
CA HIS A 144 -6.78 -27.69 -1.01
C HIS A 144 -7.90 -27.02 -0.19
N SER A 145 -8.17 -27.51 1.01
CA SER A 145 -9.31 -27.08 1.85
C SER A 145 -9.31 -25.56 2.12
N ASP A 146 -8.11 -24.99 2.18
CA ASP A 146 -7.90 -23.56 2.42
C ASP A 146 -7.92 -22.66 1.17
N LEU A 147 -8.01 -23.25 -0.03
CA LEU A 147 -8.00 -22.51 -1.31
C LEU A 147 -9.25 -22.76 -2.16
N ALA A 148 -9.91 -23.91 -1.98
CA ALA A 148 -11.03 -24.35 -2.81
C ALA A 148 -12.18 -23.34 -2.87
N ALA A 149 -12.47 -22.62 -1.79
CA ALA A 149 -13.53 -21.62 -1.77
C ALA A 149 -13.20 -20.36 -2.58
N ASN A 150 -11.91 -20.07 -2.76
CA ASN A 150 -11.41 -18.90 -3.48
C ASN A 150 -10.93 -19.23 -4.90
N TYR A 151 -10.87 -20.50 -5.29
CA TYR A 151 -10.43 -20.88 -6.64
C TYR A 151 -11.38 -20.40 -7.75
N ASP A 152 -10.80 -19.84 -8.82
CA ASP A 152 -11.48 -19.47 -10.06
C ASP A 152 -10.85 -20.20 -11.27
N SER A 153 -11.61 -21.16 -11.81
CA SER A 153 -11.21 -21.92 -13.00
C SER A 153 -11.14 -21.07 -14.27
N LYS A 154 -11.87 -19.95 -14.36
CA LYS A 154 -11.79 -19.03 -15.51
C LYS A 154 -10.49 -18.21 -15.51
N ALA A 155 -9.86 -18.12 -14.35
CA ALA A 155 -8.58 -17.46 -14.14
C ALA A 155 -7.39 -18.43 -14.22
N SER A 156 -7.63 -19.69 -14.59
CA SER A 156 -6.62 -20.75 -14.58
C SER A 156 -6.42 -21.40 -15.94
N TYR A 157 -5.19 -21.81 -16.23
CA TYR A 157 -4.83 -22.54 -17.45
C TYR A 157 -3.47 -23.23 -17.30
N ASP A 158 -3.36 -24.49 -17.67
CA ASP A 158 -2.10 -25.20 -17.75
C ASP A 158 -1.49 -25.05 -19.17
N LEU A 159 -0.43 -24.24 -19.30
CA LEU A 159 0.27 -24.04 -20.57
C LEU A 159 1.19 -25.20 -20.96
N ILE A 160 1.50 -26.09 -20.00
CA ILE A 160 2.35 -27.28 -20.21
C ILE A 160 1.52 -28.34 -20.92
N ASN A 161 0.36 -28.67 -20.37
CA ASN A 161 -0.54 -29.70 -20.91
C ASN A 161 -1.63 -29.13 -21.84
N ASN A 162 -1.69 -27.81 -21.98
CA ASN A 162 -2.64 -27.09 -22.83
C ASN A 162 -4.10 -27.43 -22.50
N ASN A 163 -4.47 -27.30 -21.22
CA ASN A 163 -5.81 -27.56 -20.72
C ASN A 163 -6.16 -26.57 -19.58
N ASN A 164 -7.37 -26.66 -19.02
CA ASN A 164 -7.84 -25.75 -17.95
C ASN A 164 -7.57 -26.27 -16.53
N ASP A 165 -6.75 -27.30 -16.35
CA ASP A 165 -6.51 -27.97 -15.06
C ASP A 165 -5.10 -27.62 -14.53
N PRO A 166 -4.96 -26.64 -13.63
CA PRO A 166 -3.66 -26.23 -13.13
C PRO A 166 -3.13 -27.13 -12.00
N MET A 167 -3.75 -28.30 -11.77
CA MET A 167 -3.38 -29.21 -10.68
C MET A 167 -1.90 -29.63 -10.83
N PRO A 168 -1.05 -29.36 -9.82
CA PRO A 168 0.35 -29.72 -9.90
C PRO A 168 0.52 -31.24 -9.87
N ILE A 169 1.47 -31.73 -10.65
CA ILE A 169 1.92 -33.13 -10.53
C ILE A 169 2.51 -33.31 -9.12
N LYS A 170 1.90 -34.18 -8.31
CA LYS A 170 2.29 -34.47 -6.91
C LYS A 170 3.60 -35.24 -6.80
N ASN A 171 4.71 -34.62 -7.21
CA ASN A 171 6.08 -35.15 -7.14
C ASN A 171 6.93 -34.47 -6.04
N GLY A 172 6.34 -33.57 -5.26
CA GLY A 172 7.01 -32.80 -4.21
C GLY A 172 7.81 -31.58 -4.68
N LEU A 173 7.97 -31.39 -6.00
CA LEU A 173 8.72 -30.28 -6.60
C LEU A 173 7.80 -29.16 -7.07
N ASN A 174 6.55 -29.47 -7.42
CA ASN A 174 5.59 -28.53 -7.99
C ASN A 174 4.59 -28.03 -6.91
N ASN A 175 5.09 -27.42 -5.84
CA ASN A 175 4.25 -26.92 -4.74
C ASN A 175 4.40 -25.42 -4.51
N HIS A 176 5.18 -24.74 -5.35
CA HIS A 176 5.52 -23.34 -5.16
C HIS A 176 4.31 -22.43 -5.41
N GLY A 177 3.59 -22.64 -6.52
CA GLY A 177 2.38 -21.90 -6.87
C GLY A 177 1.29 -22.03 -5.81
N THR A 178 1.08 -23.23 -5.28
CA THR A 178 0.12 -23.48 -4.20
C THR A 178 0.48 -22.72 -2.91
N ARG A 179 1.77 -22.64 -2.55
CA ARG A 179 2.21 -21.85 -1.39
C ARG A 179 2.02 -20.36 -1.63
N CYS A 180 2.38 -19.86 -2.81
CA CYS A 180 2.14 -18.46 -3.19
C CYS A 180 0.64 -18.13 -3.18
N ALA A 181 -0.21 -19.04 -3.65
CA ALA A 181 -1.66 -18.91 -3.57
C ALA A 181 -2.16 -18.81 -2.14
N GLY A 182 -1.59 -19.62 -1.25
CA GLY A 182 -1.84 -19.55 0.19
C GLY A 182 -1.59 -18.17 0.78
N GLU A 183 -0.42 -17.60 0.52
CA GLU A 183 -0.06 -16.27 1.04
C GLU A 183 -1.03 -15.16 0.60
N ILE A 184 -1.61 -15.30 -0.59
CA ILE A 184 -2.54 -14.33 -1.16
C ILE A 184 -3.97 -14.56 -0.66
N ALA A 185 -4.50 -15.78 -0.83
CA ALA A 185 -5.93 -16.03 -0.79
C ALA A 185 -6.32 -17.29 -0.02
N MET A 186 -5.50 -17.80 0.90
CA MET A 186 -6.00 -18.80 1.85
C MET A 186 -7.16 -18.22 2.68
N VAL A 187 -8.18 -19.03 2.93
CA VAL A 187 -9.48 -18.59 3.45
C VAL A 187 -9.36 -18.29 4.94
N ALA A 188 -9.76 -17.09 5.35
CA ALA A 188 -9.75 -16.72 6.75
C ALA A 188 -10.96 -17.30 7.52
N ASN A 189 -10.77 -17.56 8.82
CA ASN A 189 -11.79 -18.07 9.73
C ASN A 189 -12.42 -19.40 9.29
N ASN A 190 -11.60 -20.35 8.83
CA ASN A 190 -12.05 -21.69 8.52
C ASN A 190 -11.38 -22.75 9.43
N SER A 191 -10.63 -22.33 10.45
CA SER A 191 -9.86 -23.18 11.35
C SER A 191 -8.80 -24.05 10.66
N ILE A 192 -8.34 -23.64 9.48
CA ILE A 192 -7.34 -24.35 8.67
C ILE A 192 -6.16 -23.40 8.46
N CYS A 193 -4.96 -23.91 8.65
CA CYS A 193 -3.71 -23.19 8.38
C CYS A 193 -3.73 -21.73 8.84
N GLY A 194 -3.78 -20.74 7.95
CA GLY A 194 -3.66 -19.32 8.29
C GLY A 194 -4.60 -18.43 7.48
N VAL A 195 -4.17 -17.21 7.22
CA VAL A 195 -4.97 -16.20 6.51
C VAL A 195 -4.20 -15.61 5.34
N GLY A 196 -4.86 -15.49 4.18
CA GLY A 196 -4.31 -14.80 3.02
C GLY A 196 -4.44 -13.28 3.15
N ILE A 197 -3.52 -12.53 2.54
CA ILE A 197 -3.57 -11.05 2.44
C ILE A 197 -4.95 -10.57 1.93
N ALA A 198 -5.43 -11.24 0.89
CA ALA A 198 -6.69 -11.01 0.20
C ALA A 198 -7.57 -12.26 0.31
N TYR A 199 -7.86 -12.69 1.54
CA TYR A 199 -8.59 -13.93 1.87
C TYR A 199 -10.03 -14.04 1.29
N ARG A 200 -10.54 -13.02 0.60
CA ARG A 200 -11.82 -13.05 -0.17
C ARG A 200 -11.64 -12.78 -1.67
N ALA A 201 -10.41 -12.70 -2.17
CA ALA A 201 -10.14 -12.64 -3.59
C ALA A 201 -10.34 -14.00 -4.24
N SER A 202 -10.69 -13.99 -5.53
CA SER A 202 -10.66 -15.19 -6.35
C SER A 202 -9.26 -15.42 -6.89
N ILE A 203 -8.79 -16.66 -6.90
CA ILE A 203 -7.44 -17.02 -7.31
C ILE A 203 -7.45 -18.08 -8.40
N GLY A 204 -6.64 -17.88 -9.43
CA GLY A 204 -6.38 -18.86 -10.47
C GLY A 204 -4.89 -19.00 -10.76
N GLU A 205 -4.54 -19.97 -11.58
CA GLU A 205 -3.15 -20.35 -11.82
C GLU A 205 -2.88 -20.60 -13.29
N TRP A 206 -1.79 -20.02 -13.79
CA TRP A 206 -1.27 -20.24 -15.13
C TRP A 206 0.03 -21.01 -15.06
N THR A 207 -0.07 -22.34 -15.19
CA THR A 207 1.05 -23.24 -15.00
C THR A 207 2.05 -23.10 -16.15
N PHE A 208 3.33 -22.93 -15.83
CA PHE A 208 4.41 -22.92 -16.81
C PHE A 208 5.64 -23.71 -16.31
N THR A 209 6.35 -24.37 -17.21
CA THR A 209 7.71 -24.87 -16.90
C THR A 209 8.74 -23.75 -17.03
N LYS A 210 9.80 -23.81 -16.20
CA LYS A 210 11.03 -22.99 -16.38
C LYS A 210 11.66 -23.09 -17.77
N LYS A 211 11.26 -24.07 -18.60
CA LYS A 211 11.76 -24.28 -19.97
C LYS A 211 10.97 -23.55 -21.05
N HIS A 212 9.85 -22.90 -20.73
CA HIS A 212 9.15 -22.08 -21.73
C HIS A 212 9.81 -20.71 -21.90
N SER A 213 10.02 -20.30 -23.15
CA SER A 213 10.49 -18.96 -23.52
C SER A 213 9.52 -17.88 -23.04
N ASP A 214 10.04 -16.69 -22.73
CA ASP A 214 9.30 -15.52 -22.25
C ASP A 214 8.06 -15.17 -23.12
N ASP A 215 8.03 -15.60 -24.38
CA ASP A 215 6.94 -15.36 -25.33
C ASP A 215 5.60 -15.93 -24.86
N ARG A 216 5.56 -17.11 -24.23
CA ARG A 216 4.29 -17.68 -23.74
C ARG A 216 3.74 -16.91 -22.54
N ILE A 217 4.63 -16.43 -21.66
CA ILE A 217 4.25 -15.59 -20.52
C ILE A 217 3.68 -14.26 -21.02
N LEU A 218 4.29 -13.68 -22.06
CA LEU A 218 3.78 -12.47 -22.71
C LEU A 218 2.38 -12.64 -23.31
N ILE A 219 2.06 -13.81 -23.86
CA ILE A 219 0.71 -14.11 -24.37
C ILE A 219 -0.30 -14.11 -23.21
N VAL A 220 0.00 -14.78 -22.09
CA VAL A 220 -0.87 -14.78 -20.90
C VAL A 220 -1.13 -13.36 -20.40
N LEU A 221 -0.05 -12.59 -20.24
CA LEU A 221 -0.13 -11.21 -19.75
C LEU A 221 -0.91 -10.31 -20.71
N ARG A 222 -0.88 -10.58 -22.01
CA ARG A 222 -1.65 -9.82 -23.02
C ARG A 222 -3.12 -10.22 -23.06
N GLU A 223 -3.42 -11.51 -23.14
CA GLU A 223 -4.79 -12.02 -23.34
C GLU A 223 -5.69 -11.83 -22.11
N LYS A 224 -5.11 -11.78 -20.90
CA LYS A 224 -5.85 -11.69 -19.64
C LYS A 224 -5.47 -10.47 -18.80
N SER A 225 -5.06 -9.41 -19.51
CA SER A 225 -4.47 -8.14 -19.03
C SER A 225 -5.23 -7.37 -17.95
N THR A 226 -6.34 -7.90 -17.42
CA THR A 226 -7.07 -7.31 -16.29
C THR A 226 -6.73 -7.92 -14.93
N HIS A 227 -6.10 -9.11 -14.83
CA HIS A 227 -6.02 -9.83 -13.54
C HIS A 227 -4.75 -10.67 -13.26
N ALA A 228 -3.74 -10.70 -14.13
CA ALA A 228 -2.58 -11.59 -13.96
C ALA A 228 -1.36 -10.90 -13.30
N PHE A 229 -0.83 -11.51 -12.23
CA PHE A 229 0.39 -11.09 -11.55
C PHE A 229 1.42 -12.22 -11.62
N ARG A 230 2.60 -11.94 -12.19
CA ARG A 230 3.75 -12.86 -12.07
C ARG A 230 4.36 -12.68 -10.69
N LEU A 231 4.18 -13.66 -9.82
CA LEU A 231 4.97 -13.77 -8.59
C LEU A 231 6.26 -14.50 -8.98
N SER A 232 7.30 -13.74 -9.36
CA SER A 232 8.62 -14.34 -9.57
C SER A 232 9.22 -14.77 -8.24
N GLU A 233 10.19 -15.70 -8.29
CA GLU A 233 10.99 -16.35 -7.22
C GLU A 233 11.54 -15.46 -6.06
N SER A 234 11.26 -14.17 -6.06
CA SER A 234 11.61 -13.18 -5.03
C SER A 234 10.71 -13.19 -3.80
N VAL A 235 9.54 -13.84 -3.85
CA VAL A 235 8.89 -14.28 -2.62
C VAL A 235 9.41 -15.68 -2.37
N LYS A 236 10.50 -15.81 -1.60
CA LYS A 236 10.71 -17.07 -0.87
C LYS A 236 9.44 -17.22 -0.06
N ALA A 237 8.50 -18.05 -0.52
CA ALA A 237 7.28 -18.36 0.19
C ALA A 237 7.72 -18.59 1.64
N TYR A 238 7.35 -17.67 2.53
CA TYR A 238 8.02 -17.59 3.81
C TYR A 238 7.63 -18.89 4.49
N ASN A 239 8.59 -19.79 4.66
CA ASN A 239 8.35 -21.16 5.08
C ASN A 239 7.38 -21.22 6.27
N GLY A 240 7.44 -20.25 7.20
CA GLY A 240 6.52 -20.16 8.33
C GLY A 240 5.03 -19.83 8.04
N LEU A 241 4.65 -19.34 6.85
CA LEU A 241 3.26 -18.99 6.52
C LEU A 241 2.45 -20.20 6.01
N THR A 242 3.11 -21.19 5.41
CA THR A 242 2.46 -22.37 4.82
C THR A 242 3.03 -23.71 5.32
N GLU A 243 4.19 -23.73 5.99
CA GLU A 243 4.70 -24.97 6.59
C GLU A 243 3.79 -25.46 7.72
N GLY A 244 3.21 -26.65 7.52
CA GLY A 244 2.21 -27.26 8.39
C GLY A 244 0.84 -27.37 7.74
N CYS A 245 0.61 -26.66 6.64
CA CYS A 245 -0.55 -26.80 5.77
C CYS A 245 -0.28 -27.93 4.76
N LYS A 246 -0.80 -29.13 5.04
CA LYS A 246 -0.68 -30.32 4.18
C LYS A 246 -2.01 -31.04 4.10
#